data_AF-A0A3A0CLV2-F1
#
_entry.id   AF-A0A3A0CLV2-F1
#
_cell.length_a   1.000
_cell.length_b   1.000
_cell.length_c   1.000
_cell.angle_alpha   90.00
_cell.angle_beta   90.00
_cell.angle_gamma   90.00
#
_symmetry.space_group_name_H-M   'P 1'
#
loop_
_entity.id
_entity.type
_entity.pdbx_description
1 polymer ?
#
loop_
_entity_poly.entity_id
_entity_poly.type
_entity_poly.pdbx_seq_one_letter_code
_entity_poly.pdbx_strand_id
1 'polypeptide(L)'
;MPEHARDHPGDLKRREAAFEHLRAELFREAGNRAAFTAATRRILARPEVQRDSELRAMLKQVINEREAQFPKVHAHLAPRPLGVLHIAAEKPSQERRDRDADSRELLKLLIHQFEDAIHYYHETTARATFQKMKAVWERHPALKPPHEPSHSEGELARLVERRNEFLAHVDELANKATVAAREGNAAQVSRTLRRLTSIHAMHPELLPAPHLEDIRRHIQAAAELHEDKVLARKLLERERTVAAEIRHLAHAIHHFQRVARSVPHDAAAYAAAEARYREAVKALSAHDADWLAGIILELVDILGAFHTPQKTPQEQVDRFVASVRSALVQLRKEVRQNASPTDSQSLHLM
;
A
#
# COMPACT_ATOMS: atom_id res chain seq x y z
N MET A 1 5.24 4.85 55.22
CA MET A 1 6.14 5.09 54.07
C MET A 1 6.00 3.90 53.15
N PRO A 2 5.06 3.88 52.17
CA PRO A 2 4.94 2.75 51.28
C PRO A 2 5.90 2.92 50.11
N GLU A 3 6.64 1.84 49.85
CA GLU A 3 7.68 1.70 48.85
C GLU A 3 7.20 2.10 47.45
N HIS A 4 7.89 3.05 46.83
CA HIS A 4 7.81 3.28 45.40
C HIS A 4 8.43 2.07 44.68
N ALA A 5 7.61 1.10 44.35
CA ALA A 5 7.93 0.07 43.38
C ALA A 5 8.35 0.79 42.07
N ARG A 6 9.61 0.64 41.69
CA ARG A 6 10.14 1.16 40.43
C ARG A 6 9.45 0.41 39.30
N ASP A 7 8.49 1.05 38.64
CA ASP A 7 7.87 0.53 37.43
C ASP A 7 8.96 0.26 36.38
N HIS A 8 9.11 -1.01 35.99
CA HIS A 8 9.98 -1.37 34.89
C HIS A 8 9.44 -0.71 33.60
N PRO A 9 10.31 -0.18 32.71
CA PRO A 9 9.88 0.50 31.48
C PRO A 9 9.07 -0.40 30.52
N GLY A 10 9.13 -1.72 30.70
CA GLY A 10 8.28 -2.67 29.98
C GLY A 10 6.83 -2.71 30.47
N ASP A 11 6.58 -2.41 31.74
CA ASP A 11 5.25 -2.44 32.36
C ASP A 11 4.45 -1.17 32.03
N LEU A 12 5.12 -0.02 31.94
CA LEU A 12 4.55 1.24 31.43
C LEU A 12 4.02 1.09 29.99
N LYS A 13 4.83 0.53 29.08
CA LYS A 13 4.40 0.32 27.68
C LYS A 13 3.24 -0.68 27.57
N ARG A 14 3.20 -1.70 28.42
CA ARG A 14 2.08 -2.65 28.47
C ARG A 14 0.81 -2.01 29.04
N ARG A 15 0.95 -1.14 30.06
CA ARG A 15 -0.15 -0.37 30.66
C ARG A 15 -0.74 0.62 29.64
N GLU A 16 0.09 1.35 28.91
CA GLU A 16 -0.32 2.27 27.84
C GLU A 16 -1.04 1.55 26.69
N ALA A 17 -0.51 0.40 26.24
CA ALA A 17 -1.15 -0.41 25.20
C ALA A 17 -2.51 -0.97 25.65
N ALA A 18 -2.61 -1.46 26.90
CA ALA A 18 -3.86 -1.92 27.48
C ALA A 18 -4.87 -0.77 27.63
N PHE A 19 -4.41 0.40 28.06
CA PHE A 19 -5.21 1.60 28.17
C PHE A 19 -5.81 2.03 26.82
N GLU A 20 -4.99 2.14 25.77
CA GLU A 20 -5.47 2.54 24.44
C GLU A 20 -6.42 1.50 23.83
N HIS A 21 -6.18 0.21 24.05
CA HIS A 21 -7.10 -0.85 23.62
C HIS A 21 -8.46 -0.77 24.32
N LEU A 22 -8.48 -0.64 25.65
CA LEU A 22 -9.70 -0.56 26.44
C LEU A 22 -10.45 0.76 26.20
N ARG A 23 -9.72 1.85 25.95
CA ARG A 23 -10.28 3.13 25.53
C ARG A 23 -10.96 2.97 24.17
N ALA A 24 -10.30 2.40 23.18
CA ALA A 24 -10.91 2.17 21.87
C ALA A 24 -12.19 1.31 21.95
N GLU A 25 -12.21 0.30 22.82
CA GLU A 25 -13.40 -0.52 23.08
C GLU A 25 -14.54 0.29 23.72
N LEU A 26 -14.23 1.11 24.74
CA LEU A 26 -15.19 2.01 25.40
C LEU A 26 -15.84 2.98 24.41
N PHE A 27 -15.06 3.54 23.48
CA PHE A 27 -15.56 4.51 22.49
C PHE A 27 -16.29 3.86 21.31
N ARG A 28 -15.98 2.60 20.97
CA ARG A 28 -16.67 1.84 19.91
C ARG A 28 -18.10 1.46 20.29
N GLU A 29 -18.35 1.13 21.56
CA GLU A 29 -19.69 0.75 22.04
C GLU A 29 -20.57 1.96 22.46
N ALA A 30 -20.06 3.18 22.38
CA ALA A 30 -20.68 4.41 22.92
C ALA A 30 -21.75 5.07 22.03
N GLY A 31 -22.66 4.28 21.44
CA GLY A 31 -23.77 4.81 20.62
C GLY A 31 -24.90 5.45 21.44
N ASN A 32 -25.06 5.08 22.71
CA ASN A 32 -26.02 5.69 23.65
C ASN A 32 -25.53 5.57 25.11
N ARG A 33 -26.11 6.36 26.04
CA ARG A 33 -25.70 6.41 27.46
C ARG A 33 -25.86 5.07 28.19
N ALA A 34 -26.85 4.25 27.81
CA ALA A 34 -27.09 2.94 28.40
C ALA A 34 -25.98 1.94 28.02
N ALA A 35 -25.59 1.91 26.74
CA ALA A 35 -24.50 1.10 26.22
C ALA A 35 -23.16 1.54 26.81
N PHE A 36 -22.93 2.86 26.94
CA PHE A 36 -21.73 3.41 27.57
C PHE A 36 -21.60 2.99 29.05
N THR A 37 -22.69 3.07 29.82
CA THR A 37 -22.71 2.61 31.23
C THR A 37 -22.45 1.10 31.33
N ALA A 38 -23.00 0.30 30.41
CA ALA A 38 -22.80 -1.15 30.39
C ALA A 38 -21.35 -1.53 30.02
N ALA A 39 -20.76 -0.87 29.02
CA ALA A 39 -19.37 -1.03 28.61
C ALA A 39 -18.39 -0.63 29.72
N THR A 40 -18.66 0.50 30.38
CA THR A 40 -17.90 0.99 31.54
C THR A 40 -17.83 -0.05 32.66
N ARG A 41 -18.98 -0.63 33.04
CA ARG A 41 -19.03 -1.68 34.07
C ARG A 41 -18.24 -2.93 33.66
N ARG A 42 -18.32 -3.32 32.39
CA ARG A 42 -17.61 -4.49 31.84
C ARG A 42 -16.09 -4.29 31.84
N ILE A 43 -15.62 -3.13 31.39
CA ILE A 43 -14.20 -2.78 31.32
C ILE A 43 -13.60 -2.65 32.73
N LEU A 44 -14.29 -1.99 33.66
CA LEU A 44 -13.83 -1.87 35.04
C LEU A 44 -13.87 -3.19 35.83
N ALA A 45 -14.63 -4.18 35.35
CA ALA A 45 -14.68 -5.52 35.93
C ALA A 45 -13.58 -6.47 35.42
N ARG A 46 -12.76 -6.05 34.43
CA ARG A 46 -11.71 -6.90 33.88
C ARG A 46 -10.58 -7.16 34.90
N PRO A 47 -10.03 -8.39 34.97
CA PRO A 47 -8.98 -8.73 35.93
C PRO A 47 -7.72 -7.86 35.81
N GLU A 48 -7.35 -7.49 34.59
CA GLU A 48 -6.21 -6.62 34.27
C GLU A 48 -6.40 -5.19 34.81
N VAL A 49 -7.62 -4.67 34.82
CA VAL A 49 -7.97 -3.34 35.36
C VAL A 49 -8.15 -3.38 36.88
N GLN A 50 -8.54 -4.52 37.45
CA GLN A 50 -8.66 -4.67 38.91
C GLN A 50 -7.30 -4.80 39.61
N ARG A 51 -6.31 -5.39 38.93
CA ARG A 51 -4.97 -5.62 39.45
C ARG A 51 -4.06 -4.40 39.35
N ASP A 52 -4.31 -3.49 38.42
CA ASP A 52 -3.53 -2.28 38.19
C ASP A 52 -4.33 -1.02 38.60
N SER A 53 -3.95 -0.43 39.72
CA SER A 53 -4.62 0.77 40.26
C SER A 53 -4.44 2.01 39.40
N GLU A 54 -3.33 2.11 38.66
CA GLU A 54 -3.05 3.25 37.79
C GLU A 54 -3.84 3.17 36.48
N LEU A 55 -3.85 1.99 35.83
CA LEU A 55 -4.70 1.74 34.66
C LEU A 55 -6.17 2.01 34.98
N ARG A 56 -6.62 1.60 36.17
CA ARG A 56 -7.98 1.88 36.66
C ARG A 56 -8.24 3.37 36.87
N ALA A 57 -7.26 4.13 37.34
CA ALA A 57 -7.38 5.57 37.53
C ALA A 57 -7.47 6.30 36.18
N MET A 58 -6.61 5.94 35.23
CA MET A 58 -6.62 6.47 33.86
C MET A 58 -7.96 6.21 33.16
N LEU A 59 -8.47 4.98 33.25
CA LEU A 59 -9.78 4.63 32.67
C LEU A 59 -10.93 5.40 33.34
N LYS A 60 -10.93 5.53 34.67
CA LYS A 60 -11.95 6.30 35.39
C LYS A 60 -11.96 7.77 35.00
N GLN A 61 -10.79 8.37 34.75
CA GLN A 61 -10.70 9.76 34.29
C GLN A 61 -11.39 9.92 32.93
N VAL A 62 -11.06 9.06 31.96
CA VAL A 62 -11.69 9.09 30.62
C VAL A 62 -13.19 8.81 30.69
N ILE A 63 -13.61 7.88 31.55
CA ILE A 63 -15.03 7.58 31.78
C ILE A 63 -15.74 8.84 32.33
N ASN A 64 -15.19 9.51 33.34
CA ASN A 64 -15.79 10.70 33.93
C ASN A 64 -15.87 11.87 32.93
N GLU A 65 -14.82 12.09 32.14
CA GLU A 65 -14.78 13.11 31.09
C GLU A 65 -15.87 12.85 30.03
N ARG A 66 -16.09 11.58 29.68
CA ARG A 66 -17.12 11.19 28.71
C ARG A 66 -18.52 11.17 29.31
N GLU A 67 -18.68 10.79 30.59
CA GLU A 67 -19.95 10.89 31.31
C GLU A 67 -20.44 12.34 31.44
N ALA A 68 -19.52 13.28 31.64
CA ALA A 68 -19.81 14.71 31.68
C ALA A 68 -20.32 15.28 30.35
N GLN A 69 -20.01 14.62 29.23
CA GLN A 69 -20.47 15.01 27.89
C GLN A 69 -21.89 14.51 27.57
N PHE A 70 -22.47 13.62 28.40
CA PHE A 70 -23.89 13.29 28.28
C PHE A 70 -24.76 14.31 29.02
N PRO A 71 -25.84 14.83 28.41
CA PRO A 71 -26.73 15.78 29.08
C PRO A 71 -27.30 15.17 30.36
N LYS A 72 -27.24 15.93 31.46
CA LYS A 72 -27.83 15.56 32.75
C LYS A 72 -29.35 15.51 32.60
N VAL A 73 -29.92 14.32 32.42
CA VAL A 73 -31.36 14.09 32.58
C VAL A 73 -31.67 14.36 34.06
N HIS A 74 -32.34 15.47 34.33
CA HIS A 74 -32.88 15.77 35.65
C HIS A 74 -33.86 14.67 36.04
N ALA A 75 -33.46 13.82 36.99
CA ALA A 75 -34.35 12.90 37.67
C ALA A 75 -35.25 13.69 38.63
N HIS A 76 -36.33 14.26 38.11
CA HIS A 76 -37.48 14.68 38.91
C HIS A 76 -38.61 13.67 38.73
N LEU A 77 -38.46 12.52 39.39
CA LEU A 77 -39.59 11.63 39.69
C LEU A 77 -39.55 11.33 41.18
N ALA A 78 -40.07 12.27 41.96
CA ALA A 78 -40.66 11.98 43.26
C ALA A 78 -42.17 11.79 43.05
N PRO A 79 -42.81 10.77 43.63
CA PRO A 79 -44.25 10.59 43.51
C PRO A 79 -44.95 11.66 44.37
N ARG A 80 -45.70 12.57 43.74
CA ARG A 80 -46.61 13.47 44.45
C ARG A 80 -47.92 12.74 44.74
N PRO A 81 -48.45 12.83 45.99
CA PRO A 81 -49.74 12.27 46.33
C PRO A 81 -50.88 13.09 45.73
N LEU A 82 -52.00 12.41 45.50
CA LEU A 82 -53.28 12.93 45.05
C LEU A 82 -53.71 14.18 45.85
N GLY A 83 -54.00 15.26 45.14
CA GLY A 83 -54.50 16.51 45.71
C GLY A 83 -55.25 17.34 44.69
N VAL A 84 -56.55 17.10 44.62
CA VAL A 84 -57.68 18.02 44.31
C VAL A 84 -57.53 19.02 43.16
N LEU A 85 -58.43 18.84 42.19
CA LEU A 85 -58.81 19.73 41.10
C LEU A 85 -58.91 21.22 41.51
N HIS A 86 -58.16 22.08 40.83
CA HIS A 86 -58.62 23.42 40.48
C HIS A 86 -58.29 23.72 39.01
N ILE A 87 -59.35 23.80 38.21
CA ILE A 87 -59.35 24.31 36.85
C ILE A 87 -59.10 25.82 36.96
N ALA A 88 -57.98 26.30 36.43
CA ALA A 88 -57.76 27.70 36.12
C ALA A 88 -57.19 27.79 34.71
N ALA A 89 -57.87 28.58 33.88
CA ALA A 89 -57.62 28.77 32.47
C ALA A 89 -56.28 29.49 32.20
N GLU A 90 -55.75 29.23 30.99
CA GLU A 90 -54.86 30.09 30.19
C GLU A 90 -53.46 30.42 30.73
N LYS A 91 -52.43 29.67 30.28
CA LYS A 91 -51.16 30.23 29.72
C LYS A 91 -50.51 29.29 28.69
N PRO A 92 -51.02 29.19 27.45
CA PRO A 92 -50.27 28.56 26.33
C PRO A 92 -49.02 29.36 25.91
N SER A 93 -48.75 30.52 26.53
CA SER A 93 -47.70 31.46 26.14
C SER A 93 -46.32 31.18 26.76
N GLN A 94 -46.26 30.55 27.95
CA GLN A 94 -44.98 30.31 28.64
C GLN A 94 -44.30 29.05 28.09
N GLU A 95 -45.02 27.93 27.96
CA GLU A 95 -44.49 26.71 27.35
C GLU A 95 -44.07 26.88 25.88
N ARG A 96 -44.77 27.74 25.12
CA ARG A 96 -44.34 28.09 23.75
C ARG A 96 -43.04 28.89 23.75
N ARG A 97 -42.89 29.85 24.68
CA ARG A 97 -41.65 30.63 24.83
C ARG A 97 -40.46 29.77 25.25
N ASP A 98 -40.67 28.81 26.14
CA ASP A 98 -39.63 27.89 26.60
C ASP A 98 -39.20 26.92 25.48
N ARG A 99 -40.16 26.35 24.73
CA ARG A 99 -39.86 25.51 23.55
C ARG A 99 -39.17 26.27 22.41
N ASP A 100 -39.53 27.53 22.21
CA ASP A 100 -38.89 28.40 21.20
C ASP A 100 -37.47 28.82 21.65
N ALA A 101 -37.22 28.97 22.95
CA ALA A 101 -35.89 29.21 23.51
C ALA A 101 -34.99 27.98 23.35
N ASP A 102 -35.48 26.79 23.69
CA ASP A 102 -34.77 25.52 23.50
C ASP A 102 -34.43 25.26 22.02
N SER A 103 -35.37 25.59 21.11
CA SER A 103 -35.16 25.44 19.67
C SER A 103 -34.15 26.44 19.11
N ARG A 104 -34.02 27.64 19.71
CA ARG A 104 -32.98 28.62 19.36
C ARG A 104 -31.60 28.17 19.83
N GLU A 105 -31.49 27.63 21.04
CA GLU A 105 -30.22 27.08 21.53
C GLU A 105 -29.77 25.89 20.71
N LEU A 106 -30.70 24.99 20.36
CA LEU A 106 -30.43 23.87 19.46
C LEU A 106 -29.97 24.34 18.08
N LEU A 107 -30.61 25.38 17.52
CA LEU A 107 -30.22 25.92 16.21
C LEU A 107 -28.80 26.51 16.23
N LYS A 108 -28.43 27.26 17.28
CA LYS A 108 -27.06 27.77 17.44
C LYS A 108 -26.03 26.65 17.49
N LEU A 109 -26.32 25.59 18.24
CA LEU A 109 -25.46 24.42 18.30
C LEU A 109 -25.29 23.75 16.94
N LEU A 110 -26.38 23.60 16.18
CA LEU A 110 -26.36 23.00 14.85
C LEU A 110 -25.62 23.87 13.83
N ILE A 111 -25.76 25.20 13.89
CA ILE A 111 -25.00 26.13 13.04
C ILE A 111 -23.50 25.96 13.30
N HIS A 112 -23.08 25.97 14.56
CA HIS A 112 -21.67 25.79 14.90
C HIS A 112 -21.13 24.43 14.45
N GLN A 113 -21.90 23.35 14.65
CA GLN A 113 -21.54 22.01 14.15
C GLN A 113 -21.47 21.94 12.61
N PHE A 114 -22.27 22.73 11.91
CA PHE A 114 -22.26 22.81 10.45
C PHE A 114 -21.03 23.59 9.95
N GLU A 115 -20.70 24.71 10.58
CA GLU A 115 -19.49 25.50 10.32
C GLU A 115 -18.21 24.68 10.57
N ASP A 116 -18.15 23.97 11.69
CA ASP A 116 -17.05 23.05 11.99
C ASP A 116 -16.94 21.94 10.94
N ALA A 117 -18.07 21.34 10.54
CA ALA A 117 -18.09 20.30 9.52
C ALA A 117 -17.64 20.83 8.14
N ILE A 118 -17.94 22.09 7.80
CA ILE A 118 -17.41 22.75 6.61
C ILE A 118 -15.91 22.97 6.73
N HIS A 119 -15.44 23.48 7.87
CA HIS A 119 -14.02 23.81 8.09
C HIS A 119 -13.12 22.57 7.98
N TYR A 120 -13.57 21.43 8.52
CA TYR A 120 -12.83 20.17 8.52
C TYR A 120 -13.18 19.22 7.36
N TYR A 121 -13.93 19.70 6.36
CA TYR A 121 -14.32 18.93 5.17
C TYR A 121 -15.17 17.66 5.44
N HIS A 122 -15.94 17.63 6.52
CA HIS A 122 -16.84 16.52 6.84
C HIS A 122 -18.17 16.64 6.09
N GLU A 123 -18.20 16.22 4.82
CA GLU A 123 -19.41 16.32 3.98
C GLU A 123 -20.62 15.60 4.59
N THR A 124 -20.44 14.37 5.08
CA THR A 124 -21.54 13.56 5.65
C THR A 124 -22.14 14.21 6.88
N THR A 125 -21.28 14.72 7.76
CA THR A 125 -21.67 15.47 8.97
C THR A 125 -22.34 16.78 8.59
N ALA A 126 -21.77 17.56 7.66
CA ALA A 126 -22.34 18.82 7.20
C ALA A 126 -23.74 18.63 6.59
N ARG A 127 -23.92 17.61 5.74
CA ARG A 127 -25.22 17.27 5.15
C ARG A 127 -26.25 16.84 6.19
N ALA A 128 -25.85 15.99 7.14
CA ALA A 128 -26.74 15.55 8.22
C ALA A 128 -27.14 16.70 9.15
N THR A 129 -26.20 17.58 9.50
CA THR A 129 -26.45 18.76 10.34
C THR A 129 -27.35 19.76 9.61
N PHE A 130 -27.12 20.02 8.32
CA PHE A 130 -27.98 20.86 7.50
C PHE A 130 -29.41 20.32 7.39
N GLN A 131 -29.59 19.00 7.25
CA GLN A 131 -30.93 18.38 7.29
C GLN A 131 -31.63 18.58 8.64
N LYS A 132 -30.90 18.49 9.76
CA LYS A 132 -31.44 18.77 11.10
C LYS A 132 -31.81 20.25 11.24
N MET A 133 -30.99 21.17 10.75
CA MET A 133 -31.30 22.61 10.73
C MET A 133 -32.57 22.89 9.93
N LYS A 134 -32.70 22.30 8.74
CA LYS A 134 -33.89 22.40 7.89
C LYS A 134 -35.15 21.91 8.61
N ALA A 135 -35.08 20.77 9.29
CA ALA A 135 -36.20 20.23 10.05
C ALA A 135 -36.62 21.14 11.22
N VAL A 136 -35.67 21.83 11.87
CA VAL A 136 -35.97 22.82 12.93
C VAL A 136 -36.62 24.07 12.34
N TRP A 137 -36.14 24.57 11.20
CA TRP A 137 -36.74 25.72 10.49
C TRP A 137 -38.14 25.44 9.98
N GLU A 138 -38.41 24.22 9.49
CA GLU A 138 -39.75 23.80 9.06
C GLU A 138 -40.73 23.72 10.23
N ARG A 139 -40.27 23.30 11.42
CA ARG A 139 -41.08 23.25 12.64
C ARG A 139 -41.33 24.62 13.27
N HIS A 140 -40.36 25.54 13.16
CA HIS A 140 -40.44 26.88 13.73
C HIS A 140 -40.10 27.96 12.68
N PRO A 141 -41.03 28.30 11.76
CA PRO A 141 -40.79 29.26 10.69
C PRO A 141 -40.39 30.67 11.17
N ALA A 142 -40.80 31.05 12.39
CA ALA A 142 -40.44 32.32 13.02
C ALA A 142 -38.95 32.42 13.42
N LEU A 143 -38.25 31.28 13.47
CA LEU A 143 -36.81 31.21 13.74
C LEU A 143 -35.99 31.15 12.45
N LYS A 144 -36.64 31.14 11.28
CA LYS A 144 -36.00 31.10 9.96
C LYS A 144 -35.37 32.47 9.67
N PRO A 145 -34.04 32.56 9.57
CA PRO A 145 -33.41 33.83 9.23
C PRO A 145 -33.60 34.09 7.73
N PRO A 146 -33.82 35.35 7.31
CA PRO A 146 -34.20 35.67 5.93
C PRO A 146 -33.12 35.33 4.89
N HIS A 147 -31.86 35.10 5.30
CA HIS A 147 -30.73 34.85 4.40
C HIS A 147 -29.96 33.55 4.65
N GLU A 148 -30.18 32.84 5.77
CA GLU A 148 -29.35 31.69 6.16
C GLU A 148 -29.60 30.38 5.38
N PRO A 149 -30.84 29.98 5.05
CA PRO A 149 -31.07 28.66 4.45
C PRO A 149 -30.42 28.51 3.06
N SER A 150 -30.50 29.55 2.23
CA SER A 150 -29.88 29.58 0.91
C SER A 150 -28.36 29.77 0.99
N HIS A 151 -27.87 30.42 2.05
CA HIS A 151 -26.44 30.56 2.30
C HIS A 151 -25.80 29.21 2.68
N SER A 152 -26.35 28.51 3.69
CA SER A 152 -25.85 27.21 4.13
C SER A 152 -25.95 26.14 3.05
N GLU A 153 -27.00 26.16 2.20
CA GLU A 153 -27.10 25.28 1.03
C GLU A 153 -26.00 25.56 0.00
N GLY A 154 -25.71 26.85 -0.27
CA GLY A 154 -24.60 27.26 -1.12
C GLY A 154 -23.23 26.89 -0.55
N GLU A 155 -23.03 26.98 0.75
CA GLU A 155 -21.79 26.55 1.42
C GLU A 155 -21.58 25.04 1.37
N LEU A 156 -22.64 24.25 1.55
CA LEU A 156 -22.59 22.80 1.38
C LEU A 156 -22.23 22.42 -0.07
N ALA A 157 -22.82 23.09 -1.07
CA ALA A 157 -22.49 22.86 -2.48
C ALA A 157 -21.01 23.18 -2.77
N ARG A 158 -20.51 24.33 -2.30
CA ARG A 158 -19.09 24.71 -2.41
C ARG A 158 -18.15 23.77 -1.66
N LEU A 159 -18.58 23.20 -0.55
CA LEU A 159 -17.80 22.19 0.16
C LEU A 159 -17.66 20.91 -0.68
N VAL A 160 -18.76 20.43 -1.25
CA VAL A 160 -18.77 19.23 -2.11
C VAL A 160 -17.88 19.45 -3.34
N GLU A 161 -17.99 20.61 -3.99
CA GLU A 161 -17.15 20.97 -5.14
C GLU A 161 -15.66 20.97 -4.78
N ARG A 162 -15.25 21.71 -3.74
CA ARG A 162 -13.85 21.75 -3.28
C ARG A 162 -13.33 20.37 -2.87
N ARG A 163 -14.18 19.55 -2.23
CA ARG A 163 -13.83 18.17 -1.87
C ARG A 163 -13.56 17.33 -3.12
N ASN A 164 -14.42 17.42 -4.12
CA ASN A 164 -14.28 16.66 -5.37
C ASN A 164 -13.03 17.11 -6.15
N GLU A 165 -12.75 18.41 -6.24
CA GLU A 165 -11.53 18.94 -6.83
C GLU A 165 -10.28 18.40 -6.13
N PHE A 166 -10.30 18.35 -4.80
CA PHE A 166 -9.18 17.83 -4.01
C PHE A 166 -8.96 16.34 -4.24
N LEU A 167 -10.04 15.54 -4.27
CA LEU A 167 -9.97 14.11 -4.57
C LEU A 167 -9.43 13.87 -5.98
N ALA A 168 -9.89 14.63 -6.96
CA ALA A 168 -9.36 14.56 -8.33
C ALA A 168 -7.85 14.88 -8.39
N HIS A 169 -7.38 15.86 -7.61
CA HIS A 169 -5.96 16.17 -7.51
C HIS A 169 -5.15 15.06 -6.83
N VAL A 170 -5.71 14.40 -5.81
CA VAL A 170 -5.09 13.22 -5.18
C VAL A 170 -4.97 12.08 -6.18
N ASP A 171 -6.02 11.81 -6.94
CA ASP A 171 -6.03 10.77 -7.99
C ASP A 171 -5.00 11.09 -9.08
N GLU A 172 -4.89 12.36 -9.50
CA GLU A 172 -3.87 12.79 -10.46
C GLU A 172 -2.45 12.53 -9.93
N LEU A 173 -2.18 12.83 -8.65
CA LEU A 173 -0.90 12.54 -8.01
C LEU A 173 -0.65 11.02 -7.92
N ALA A 174 -1.64 10.23 -7.54
CA ALA A 174 -1.54 8.78 -7.47
C ALA A 174 -1.23 8.18 -8.86
N ASN A 175 -1.88 8.68 -9.90
CA ASN A 175 -1.63 8.29 -11.29
C ASN A 175 -0.22 8.68 -11.74
N LYS A 176 0.24 9.91 -11.45
CA LYS A 176 1.61 10.36 -11.75
C LYS A 176 2.65 9.49 -11.06
N ALA A 177 2.43 9.10 -9.81
CA ALA A 177 3.32 8.20 -9.09
C ALA A 177 3.33 6.79 -9.69
N THR A 178 2.17 6.28 -10.08
CA THR A 178 2.03 4.96 -10.71
C THR A 178 2.73 4.91 -12.07
N VAL A 179 2.57 5.95 -12.90
CA VAL A 179 3.29 6.08 -14.18
C VAL A 179 4.80 6.13 -13.95
N ALA A 180 5.26 6.97 -13.02
CA ALA A 180 6.68 7.05 -12.67
C ALA A 180 7.24 5.71 -12.17
N ALA A 181 6.46 4.93 -11.41
CA ALA A 181 6.85 3.60 -10.97
C ALA A 181 7.00 2.62 -12.14
N ARG A 182 6.07 2.63 -13.10
CA ARG A 182 6.15 1.82 -14.33
C ARG A 182 7.37 2.16 -15.19
N GLU A 183 7.84 3.39 -15.11
CA GLU A 183 9.02 3.90 -15.82
C GLU A 183 10.33 3.67 -15.04
N GLY A 184 10.26 3.22 -13.78
CA GLY A 184 11.44 3.06 -12.92
C GLY A 184 11.99 4.35 -12.33
N ASN A 185 11.22 5.45 -12.36
CA ASN A 185 11.64 6.75 -11.83
C ASN A 185 11.41 6.85 -10.31
N ALA A 186 12.27 6.19 -9.53
CA ALA A 186 12.18 6.15 -8.08
C ALA A 186 12.15 7.55 -7.42
N ALA A 187 12.93 8.51 -7.96
CA ALA A 187 12.98 9.87 -7.41
C ALA A 187 11.64 10.61 -7.54
N GLN A 188 10.91 10.42 -8.64
CA GLN A 188 9.57 10.97 -8.80
C GLN A 188 8.55 10.25 -7.92
N VAL A 189 8.62 8.93 -7.82
CA VAL A 189 7.76 8.14 -6.91
C VAL A 189 7.91 8.63 -5.47
N SER A 190 9.13 8.72 -4.94
CA SER A 190 9.37 9.17 -3.56
C SER A 190 8.95 10.63 -3.31
N ARG A 191 9.07 11.51 -4.31
CA ARG A 191 8.58 12.89 -4.19
C ARG A 191 7.05 12.93 -4.10
N THR A 192 6.36 12.18 -4.95
CA THR A 192 4.90 12.16 -4.98
C THR A 192 4.32 11.48 -3.74
N LEU A 193 4.90 10.36 -3.28
CA LEU A 193 4.49 9.69 -2.04
C LEU A 193 4.66 10.58 -0.79
N ARG A 194 5.75 11.36 -0.73
CA ARG A 194 5.92 12.37 0.34
C ARG A 194 4.81 13.41 0.30
N ARG A 195 4.47 13.92 -0.88
CA ARG A 195 3.37 14.88 -1.06
C ARG A 195 2.01 14.28 -0.64
N LEU A 196 1.71 13.05 -1.04
CA LEU A 196 0.49 12.35 -0.62
C LEU A 196 0.45 12.12 0.90
N THR A 197 1.60 11.81 1.51
CA THR A 197 1.70 11.67 2.97
C THR A 197 1.50 13.00 3.69
N SER A 198 2.04 14.11 3.16
CA SER A 198 1.75 15.45 3.67
C SER A 198 0.27 15.82 3.54
N ILE A 199 -0.36 15.46 2.42
CA ILE A 199 -1.81 15.67 2.22
C ILE A 199 -2.61 14.90 3.26
N HIS A 200 -2.29 13.61 3.50
CA HIS A 200 -2.93 12.81 4.54
C HIS A 200 -2.78 13.43 5.93
N ALA A 201 -1.58 13.95 6.27
CA ALA A 201 -1.34 14.58 7.55
C ALA A 201 -2.15 15.88 7.75
N MET A 202 -2.37 16.65 6.68
CA MET A 202 -3.15 17.90 6.74
C MET A 202 -4.67 17.65 6.67
N HIS A 203 -5.09 16.64 5.91
CA HIS A 203 -6.50 16.35 5.64
C HIS A 203 -6.78 14.84 5.69
N PRO A 204 -6.78 14.22 6.89
CA PRO A 204 -6.95 12.77 7.03
C PRO A 204 -8.32 12.26 6.57
N GLU A 205 -9.34 13.12 6.60
CA GLU A 205 -10.70 12.81 6.13
C GLU A 205 -10.81 12.77 4.59
N LEU A 206 -10.04 13.63 3.91
CA LEU A 206 -10.02 13.68 2.44
C LEU A 206 -9.16 12.57 1.86
N LEU A 207 -8.08 12.20 2.56
CA LEU A 207 -7.24 11.06 2.20
C LEU A 207 -7.07 10.14 3.42
N PRO A 208 -8.02 9.21 3.64
CA PRO A 208 -7.93 8.25 4.74
C PRO A 208 -6.71 7.34 4.62
N ALA A 209 -6.17 6.90 5.77
CA ALA A 209 -5.02 5.99 5.80
C ALA A 209 -5.21 4.72 4.95
N PRO A 210 -6.39 4.05 4.92
CA PRO A 210 -6.62 2.91 4.04
C PRO A 210 -6.43 3.26 2.55
N HIS A 211 -6.93 4.41 2.11
CA HIS A 211 -6.84 4.83 0.72
C HIS A 211 -5.40 5.19 0.33
N LEU A 212 -4.64 5.83 1.23
CA LEU A 212 -3.21 6.08 1.01
C LEU A 212 -2.43 4.76 0.88
N GLU A 213 -2.78 3.76 1.68
CA GLU A 213 -2.14 2.45 1.62
C GLU A 213 -2.50 1.70 0.33
N ASP A 214 -3.73 1.82 -0.15
CA ASP A 214 -4.14 1.31 -1.47
C ASP A 214 -3.31 1.93 -2.59
N ILE A 215 -3.11 3.26 -2.56
CA ILE A 215 -2.26 3.96 -3.53
C ILE A 215 -0.82 3.44 -3.45
N ARG A 216 -0.27 3.27 -2.24
CA ARG A 216 1.09 2.73 -2.06
C ARG A 216 1.23 1.33 -2.63
N ARG A 217 0.27 0.44 -2.37
CA ARG A 217 0.26 -0.92 -2.91
C ARG A 217 0.21 -0.93 -4.43
N HIS A 218 -0.60 -0.08 -5.06
CA HIS A 218 -0.63 0.04 -6.52
C HIS A 218 0.68 0.55 -7.11
N ILE A 219 1.32 1.53 -6.48
CA ILE A 219 2.62 2.06 -6.89
C ILE A 219 3.71 0.98 -6.76
N GLN A 220 3.70 0.24 -5.65
CA GLN A 220 4.66 -0.84 -5.42
C GLN A 220 4.52 -1.95 -6.46
N ALA A 221 3.29 -2.44 -6.69
CA ALA A 221 3.03 -3.45 -7.72
C ALA A 221 3.48 -2.96 -9.12
N ALA A 222 3.29 -1.67 -9.42
CA ALA A 222 3.77 -1.08 -10.67
C ALA A 222 5.30 -1.03 -10.78
N ALA A 223 6.01 -0.81 -9.67
CA ALA A 223 7.47 -0.84 -9.61
C ALA A 223 8.02 -2.27 -9.75
N GLU A 224 7.43 -3.24 -9.04
CA GLU A 224 7.77 -4.67 -9.17
C GLU A 224 7.63 -5.15 -10.62
N LEU A 225 6.55 -4.76 -11.30
CA LEU A 225 6.35 -5.05 -12.73
C LEU A 225 7.41 -4.41 -13.64
N HIS A 226 7.94 -3.24 -13.28
CA HIS A 226 9.05 -2.64 -14.02
C HIS A 226 10.34 -3.42 -13.82
N GLU A 227 10.65 -3.80 -12.58
CA GLU A 227 11.84 -4.58 -12.23
C GLU A 227 11.83 -5.94 -12.92
N ASP A 228 10.70 -6.65 -12.91
CA ASP A 228 10.53 -7.91 -13.64
C ASP A 228 10.77 -7.74 -15.15
N LYS A 229 10.33 -6.63 -15.76
CA LYS A 229 10.62 -6.32 -17.18
C LYS A 229 12.11 -6.07 -17.43
N VAL A 230 12.80 -5.40 -16.50
CA VAL A 230 14.24 -5.17 -16.59
C VAL A 230 14.99 -6.49 -16.48
N LEU A 231 14.61 -7.36 -15.54
CA LEU A 231 15.18 -8.70 -15.39
C LEU A 231 14.95 -9.56 -16.64
N ALA A 232 13.75 -9.55 -17.21
CA ALA A 232 13.45 -10.27 -18.45
C ALA A 232 14.33 -9.80 -19.63
N ARG A 233 14.61 -8.49 -19.71
CA ARG A 233 15.55 -7.95 -20.72
C ARG A 233 16.97 -8.44 -20.49
N LYS A 234 17.46 -8.40 -19.24
CA LYS A 234 18.79 -8.92 -18.88
C LYS A 234 18.94 -10.40 -19.22
N LEU A 235 17.93 -11.21 -18.90
CA LEU A 235 17.89 -12.63 -19.24
C LEU A 235 18.07 -12.84 -20.75
N LEU A 236 17.24 -12.16 -21.55
CA LEU A 236 17.25 -12.27 -23.00
C LEU A 236 18.53 -11.72 -23.64
N GLU A 237 19.10 -10.65 -23.10
CA GLU A 237 20.41 -10.14 -23.52
C GLU A 237 21.51 -11.16 -23.26
N ARG A 238 21.50 -11.80 -22.09
CA ARG A 238 22.48 -12.84 -21.75
C ARG A 238 22.37 -14.06 -22.65
N GLU A 239 21.15 -14.54 -22.90
CA GLU A 239 20.89 -15.62 -23.86
C GLU A 239 21.43 -15.29 -25.26
N ARG A 240 21.20 -14.07 -25.74
CA ARG A 240 21.69 -13.61 -27.04
C ARG A 240 23.21 -13.57 -27.11
N THR A 241 23.89 -13.12 -26.06
CA THR A 241 25.35 -13.09 -25.97
C THR A 241 25.93 -14.49 -26.07
N VAL A 242 25.45 -15.43 -25.27
CA VAL A 242 25.91 -16.83 -25.30
C VAL A 242 25.58 -17.50 -26.65
N ALA A 243 24.39 -17.25 -27.21
CA ALA A 243 24.04 -17.76 -28.54
C ALA A 243 24.91 -17.16 -29.67
N ALA A 244 25.39 -15.92 -29.52
CA ALA A 244 26.32 -15.32 -30.46
C ALA A 244 27.72 -15.95 -30.35
N GLU A 245 28.21 -16.21 -29.14
CA GLU A 245 29.48 -16.92 -28.90
C GLU A 245 29.46 -18.30 -29.57
N ILE A 246 28.42 -19.10 -29.35
CA ILE A 246 28.29 -20.44 -29.95
C ILE A 246 28.22 -20.36 -31.49
N ARG A 247 27.47 -19.41 -32.04
CA ARG A 247 27.38 -19.21 -33.50
C ARG A 247 28.71 -18.79 -34.10
N HIS A 248 29.50 -17.98 -33.40
CA HIS A 248 30.83 -17.59 -33.85
C HIS A 248 31.76 -18.81 -33.96
N LEU A 249 31.75 -19.69 -32.94
CA LEU A 249 32.50 -20.94 -32.96
C LEU A 249 32.07 -21.86 -34.11
N ALA A 250 30.75 -22.05 -34.27
CA ALA A 250 30.18 -22.85 -35.34
C ALA A 250 30.60 -22.33 -36.72
N HIS A 251 30.54 -21.01 -36.92
CA HIS A 251 30.93 -20.38 -38.17
C HIS A 251 32.41 -20.62 -38.49
N ALA A 252 33.31 -20.46 -37.52
CA ALA A 252 34.74 -20.71 -37.72
C ALA A 252 35.01 -22.18 -38.12
N ILE A 253 34.34 -23.13 -37.46
CA ILE A 253 34.44 -24.56 -37.74
C ILE A 253 33.93 -24.89 -39.15
N HIS A 254 32.72 -24.45 -39.51
CA HIS A 254 32.12 -24.70 -40.83
C HIS A 254 32.88 -23.99 -41.96
N HIS A 255 33.37 -22.78 -41.70
CA HIS A 255 34.18 -22.04 -42.66
C HIS A 255 35.47 -22.80 -42.99
N PHE A 256 36.17 -23.31 -41.98
CA PHE A 256 37.36 -24.13 -42.21
C PHE A 256 37.03 -25.41 -42.97
N GLN A 257 35.96 -26.13 -42.60
CA GLN A 257 35.53 -27.33 -43.34
C GLN A 257 35.28 -27.04 -44.82
N ARG A 258 34.66 -25.90 -45.14
CA ARG A 258 34.40 -25.49 -46.52
C ARG A 258 35.71 -25.19 -47.26
N VAL A 259 36.63 -24.44 -46.64
CA VAL A 259 37.93 -24.09 -47.23
C VAL A 259 38.79 -25.34 -47.43
N ALA A 260 38.86 -26.23 -46.44
CA ALA A 260 39.68 -27.45 -46.51
C ALA A 260 39.25 -28.40 -47.64
N ARG A 261 37.98 -28.35 -48.07
CA ARG A 261 37.47 -29.14 -49.21
C ARG A 261 37.70 -28.50 -50.58
N SER A 262 37.97 -27.20 -50.64
CA SER A 262 37.92 -26.42 -51.89
C SER A 262 39.23 -25.69 -52.23
N VAL A 263 40.11 -25.52 -51.25
CA VAL A 263 41.34 -24.75 -51.39
C VAL A 263 42.55 -25.66 -51.12
N PRO A 264 43.61 -25.61 -51.96
CA PRO A 264 44.86 -26.32 -51.70
C PRO A 264 45.48 -25.95 -50.35
N HIS A 265 46.14 -26.90 -49.70
CA HIS A 265 46.68 -26.74 -48.34
C HIS A 265 47.74 -25.64 -48.25
N ASP A 266 48.50 -25.41 -49.34
CA ASP A 266 49.58 -24.42 -49.38
C ASP A 266 49.07 -22.98 -49.61
N ALA A 267 47.77 -22.79 -49.83
CA ALA A 267 47.22 -21.47 -50.06
C ALA A 267 47.09 -20.67 -48.76
N ALA A 268 47.40 -19.37 -48.81
CA ALA A 268 47.26 -18.47 -47.66
C ALA A 268 45.85 -18.46 -47.05
N ALA A 269 44.82 -18.67 -47.88
CA ALA A 269 43.43 -18.79 -47.43
C ALA A 269 43.17 -20.03 -46.57
N TYR A 270 43.87 -21.14 -46.82
CA TYR A 270 43.82 -22.34 -45.99
C TYR A 270 44.45 -22.07 -44.62
N ALA A 271 45.69 -21.56 -44.60
CA ALA A 271 46.40 -21.23 -43.35
C ALA A 271 45.62 -20.24 -42.46
N ALA A 272 45.00 -19.21 -43.07
CA ALA A 272 44.17 -18.26 -42.33
C ALA A 272 42.89 -18.89 -41.74
N ALA A 273 42.25 -19.81 -42.48
CA ALA A 273 41.07 -20.53 -42.00
C ALA A 273 41.44 -21.54 -40.90
N GLU A 274 42.59 -22.20 -41.03
CA GLU A 274 43.12 -23.15 -40.05
C GLU A 274 43.46 -22.47 -38.72
N ALA A 275 44.13 -21.31 -38.76
CA ALA A 275 44.43 -20.54 -37.55
C ALA A 275 43.15 -20.20 -36.76
N ARG A 276 42.11 -19.71 -37.46
CA ARG A 276 40.79 -19.42 -36.86
C ARG A 276 40.09 -20.66 -36.34
N TYR A 277 40.22 -21.79 -37.04
CA TYR A 277 39.68 -23.07 -36.58
C TYR A 277 40.36 -23.54 -35.28
N ARG A 278 41.70 -23.51 -35.22
CA ARG A 278 42.45 -23.90 -34.01
C ARG A 278 42.09 -23.01 -32.83
N GLU A 279 41.94 -21.70 -33.05
CA GLU A 279 41.46 -20.77 -32.03
C GLU A 279 40.03 -21.12 -31.56
N ALA A 280 39.12 -21.40 -32.48
CA ALA A 280 37.74 -21.81 -32.15
C ALA A 280 37.69 -23.16 -31.41
N VAL A 281 38.55 -24.12 -31.77
CA VAL A 281 38.66 -25.41 -31.05
C VAL A 281 39.18 -25.19 -29.64
N LYS A 282 40.19 -24.34 -29.45
CA LYS A 282 40.71 -23.98 -28.13
C LYS A 282 39.61 -23.32 -27.28
N ALA A 283 38.87 -22.37 -27.84
CA ALA A 283 37.73 -21.75 -27.16
C ALA A 283 36.63 -22.76 -26.82
N LEU A 284 36.28 -23.67 -27.74
CA LEU A 284 35.30 -24.74 -27.50
C LEU A 284 35.74 -25.70 -26.39
N SER A 285 37.05 -25.97 -26.27
CA SER A 285 37.60 -26.81 -25.20
C SER A 285 37.55 -26.13 -23.83
N ALA A 286 37.60 -24.79 -23.80
CA ALA A 286 37.44 -23.99 -22.58
C ALA A 286 35.97 -23.86 -22.13
N HIS A 287 35.01 -24.06 -23.04
CA HIS A 287 33.58 -24.13 -22.70
C HIS A 287 33.22 -25.53 -22.17
N ASP A 288 33.66 -25.83 -20.96
CA ASP A 288 33.47 -27.11 -20.27
C ASP A 288 32.17 -27.17 -19.42
N ALA A 289 32.09 -28.15 -18.53
CA ALA A 289 30.95 -28.29 -17.64
C ALA A 289 30.87 -27.15 -16.61
N ASP A 290 32.01 -26.58 -16.22
CA ASP A 290 32.09 -25.50 -15.23
C ASP A 290 31.67 -24.17 -15.84
N TRP A 291 32.05 -23.90 -17.09
CA TRP A 291 31.51 -22.76 -17.84
C TRP A 291 29.98 -22.81 -17.95
N LEU A 292 29.43 -23.98 -18.29
CA LEU A 292 27.98 -24.13 -18.39
C LEU A 292 27.30 -24.01 -17.03
N ALA A 293 27.90 -24.54 -15.97
CA ALA A 293 27.43 -24.37 -14.61
C ALA A 293 27.41 -22.89 -14.21
N GLY A 294 28.45 -22.12 -14.59
CA GLY A 294 28.51 -20.68 -14.37
C GLY A 294 27.36 -19.93 -15.04
N ILE A 295 27.02 -20.26 -16.30
CA ILE A 295 25.86 -19.67 -16.99
C ILE A 295 24.56 -20.07 -16.29
N ILE A 296 24.40 -21.33 -15.91
CA ILE A 296 23.18 -21.79 -15.23
C ILE A 296 23.00 -21.05 -13.91
N LEU A 297 24.06 -20.88 -13.12
CA LEU A 297 24.02 -20.13 -11.86
C LEU A 297 23.62 -18.67 -12.10
N GLU A 298 24.22 -18.01 -13.09
CA GLU A 298 23.86 -16.63 -13.46
C GLU A 298 22.38 -16.51 -13.86
N LEU A 299 21.87 -17.44 -14.68
CA LEU A 299 20.46 -17.45 -15.08
C LEU A 299 19.52 -17.74 -13.90
N VAL A 300 19.91 -18.63 -12.98
CA VAL A 300 19.18 -18.93 -11.76
C VAL A 300 19.16 -17.72 -10.82
N ASP A 301 20.25 -16.97 -10.71
CA ASP A 301 20.30 -15.74 -9.92
C ASP A 301 19.36 -14.66 -10.50
N ILE A 302 19.33 -14.52 -11.83
CA ILE A 302 18.39 -13.61 -12.50
C ILE A 302 16.94 -14.05 -12.24
N LEU A 303 16.65 -15.36 -12.33
CA LEU A 303 15.32 -15.91 -12.05
C LEU A 303 14.91 -15.72 -10.59
N GLY A 304 15.84 -15.89 -9.65
CA GLY A 304 15.60 -15.69 -8.22
C GLY A 304 15.27 -14.25 -7.83
N ALA A 305 15.61 -13.29 -8.68
CA ALA A 305 15.31 -11.87 -8.48
C ALA A 305 13.91 -11.44 -8.96
N PHE A 306 13.15 -12.30 -9.65
CA PHE A 306 11.79 -11.98 -10.07
C PHE A 306 10.84 -11.90 -8.88
N HIS A 307 10.00 -10.87 -8.86
CA HIS A 307 8.97 -10.68 -7.83
C HIS A 307 7.74 -11.53 -8.13
N THR A 308 7.40 -11.69 -9.41
CA THR A 308 6.26 -12.49 -9.85
C THR A 308 6.70 -13.92 -10.16
N PRO A 309 6.09 -14.96 -9.56
CA PRO A 309 6.35 -16.35 -9.93
C PRO A 309 5.73 -16.65 -11.30
N GLN A 310 6.45 -16.32 -12.36
CA GLN A 310 6.05 -16.64 -13.73
C GLN A 310 6.71 -17.95 -14.15
N LYS A 311 5.91 -18.89 -14.67
CA LYS A 311 6.43 -20.14 -15.27
C LYS A 311 7.22 -19.88 -16.56
N THR A 312 6.91 -18.77 -17.24
CA THR A 312 7.44 -18.44 -18.56
C THR A 312 8.95 -18.17 -18.59
N PRO A 313 9.56 -17.36 -17.68
CA PRO A 313 11.01 -17.23 -17.59
C PRO A 313 11.74 -18.54 -17.29
N GLN A 314 11.21 -19.38 -16.39
CA GLN A 314 11.81 -20.68 -16.06
C GLN A 314 11.85 -21.61 -17.29
N GLU A 315 10.72 -21.76 -17.97
CA GLU A 315 10.62 -22.56 -19.20
C GLU A 315 11.49 -22.01 -20.34
N GLN A 316 11.74 -20.70 -20.37
CA GLN A 316 12.67 -20.08 -21.31
C GLN A 316 14.11 -20.50 -21.00
N VAL A 317 14.55 -20.37 -19.75
CA VAL A 317 15.89 -20.78 -19.30
C VAL A 317 16.13 -22.26 -19.55
N ASP A 318 15.19 -23.13 -19.19
CA ASP A 318 15.32 -24.58 -19.37
C ASP A 318 15.50 -24.95 -20.85
N ARG A 319 14.72 -24.34 -21.75
CA ARG A 319 14.86 -24.53 -23.20
C ARG A 319 16.19 -23.99 -23.72
N PHE A 320 16.62 -22.84 -23.23
CA PHE A 320 17.88 -22.24 -23.62
C PHE A 320 19.08 -23.12 -23.23
N VAL A 321 19.13 -23.60 -21.97
CA VAL A 321 20.18 -24.49 -21.47
C VAL A 321 20.21 -25.79 -22.28
N ALA A 322 19.05 -26.38 -22.60
CA ALA A 322 18.98 -27.56 -23.46
C ALA A 322 19.55 -27.29 -24.87
N SER A 323 19.25 -26.13 -25.45
CA SER A 323 19.77 -25.71 -26.76
C SER A 323 21.29 -25.54 -26.76
N VAL A 324 21.85 -24.87 -25.75
CA VAL A 324 23.30 -24.68 -25.59
C VAL A 324 24.01 -26.03 -25.46
N ARG A 325 23.50 -26.93 -24.60
CA ARG A 325 24.07 -28.28 -24.44
C ARG A 325 24.10 -29.04 -25.76
N SER A 326 22.99 -29.04 -26.48
CA SER A 326 22.88 -29.71 -27.79
C SER A 326 23.89 -29.14 -28.80
N ALA A 327 24.00 -27.81 -28.89
CA ALA A 327 24.92 -27.14 -29.79
C ALA A 327 26.39 -27.47 -29.48
N LEU A 328 26.80 -27.43 -28.20
CA LEU A 328 28.16 -27.78 -27.81
C LEU A 328 28.51 -29.25 -28.10
N VAL A 329 27.59 -30.17 -27.85
CA VAL A 329 27.77 -31.60 -28.17
C VAL A 329 27.95 -31.80 -29.68
N GLN A 330 27.14 -31.12 -30.49
CA GLN A 330 27.23 -31.19 -31.94
C GLN A 330 28.56 -30.60 -32.47
N LEU A 331 28.98 -29.44 -31.98
CA LEU A 331 30.27 -28.84 -32.38
C LEU A 331 31.46 -29.73 -31.99
N ARG A 332 31.45 -30.32 -30.80
CA ARG A 332 32.50 -31.26 -30.37
C ARG A 332 32.54 -32.52 -31.25
N LYS A 333 31.37 -33.02 -31.67
CA LYS A 333 31.29 -34.14 -32.62
C LYS A 333 31.90 -33.77 -33.97
N GLU A 334 31.58 -32.60 -34.51
CA GLU A 334 32.14 -32.10 -35.76
C GLU A 334 33.65 -31.92 -35.69
N VAL A 335 34.18 -31.35 -34.60
CA VAL A 335 35.63 -31.25 -34.38
C VAL A 335 36.30 -32.63 -34.34
N ARG A 336 35.73 -33.60 -33.61
CA ARG A 336 36.27 -34.97 -33.55
C ARG A 336 36.27 -35.68 -34.90
N GLN A 337 35.25 -35.46 -35.73
CA GLN A 337 35.19 -36.03 -37.08
C GLN A 337 36.27 -35.46 -38.00
N ASN A 338 36.78 -34.26 -37.72
CA ASN A 338 37.85 -33.62 -38.48
C ASN A 338 39.25 -33.96 -37.96
N ALA A 339 39.39 -34.53 -36.75
CA ALA A 339 40.66 -34.83 -36.10
C ALA A 339 41.32 -36.17 -36.49
N SER A 340 40.76 -36.92 -37.45
CA SER A 340 41.35 -38.18 -37.97
C SER A 340 41.05 -38.33 -39.47
N PRO A 341 42.02 -38.64 -40.38
CA PRO A 341 43.17 -39.54 -40.19
C PRO A 341 44.55 -38.99 -40.68
N THR A 342 44.79 -37.68 -40.70
CA THR A 342 46.11 -37.13 -41.12
C THR A 342 47.05 -36.83 -39.94
N ASP A 343 46.55 -36.69 -38.71
CA ASP A 343 47.38 -36.39 -37.53
C ASP A 343 47.99 -37.62 -36.85
N SER A 344 47.59 -38.84 -37.24
CA SER A 344 48.20 -40.08 -36.72
C SER A 344 49.62 -40.33 -37.22
N GLN A 345 50.14 -39.54 -38.17
CA GLN A 345 51.54 -39.62 -38.60
C GLN A 345 52.44 -38.56 -37.92
N SER A 346 51.86 -37.54 -37.29
CA SER A 346 52.63 -36.42 -36.71
C SER A 346 52.88 -36.59 -35.20
N LEU A 347 52.11 -37.44 -34.51
CA LEU A 347 52.27 -37.72 -33.08
C LEU A 347 53.17 -38.92 -32.76
N HIS A 348 53.76 -39.56 -33.77
CA HIS A 348 54.77 -40.62 -33.59
C HIS A 348 56.21 -40.16 -33.89
N LEU A 349 56.43 -38.88 -34.14
CA LEU A 349 57.73 -38.27 -34.41
C LEU A 349 58.01 -37.00 -33.59
N MET A 350 57.49 -36.94 -32.35
CA MET A 350 58.05 -36.10 -31.30
C MET A 350 58.24 -36.87 -30.01
#